data_AF-A0A357HCW5-F1
#
_entry.id   AF-A0A357HCW5-F1
#
_cell.length_a   1.000
_cell.length_b   1.000
_cell.length_c   1.000
_cell.angle_alpha   90.00
_cell.angle_beta   90.00
_cell.angle_gamma   90.00
#
_symmetry.space_group_name_H-M   'P 1'
#
loop_
_entity.id
_entity.type
_entity.pdbx_description
1 polymer ?
#
loop_
_entity_poly.entity_id
_entity_poly.type
_entity_poly.pdbx_seq_one_letter_code
_entity_poly.pdbx_strand_id
1 'polypeptide(L)' 'MNPNDHPHGGGEGKAPVGRPGPVTPWGKPAMGYKTRKKKNPTDKFIVKL' A
#
# COMPACT_ATOMS: atom_id res chain seq x y z
N MET A 1 -14.46 -10.06 0.25
CA MET A 1 -13.12 -10.62 0.01
C MET A 1 -12.81 -11.55 1.16
N ASN A 2 -12.36 -12.75 0.83
CA ASN A 2 -11.96 -13.78 1.77
C ASN A 2 -10.47 -13.60 2.15
N PRO A 3 -9.97 -14.25 3.22
CA PRO A 3 -8.59 -14.08 3.68
C PRO A 3 -7.51 -14.43 2.64
N ASN A 4 -7.83 -15.31 1.69
CA ASN A 4 -6.96 -15.69 0.56
C ASN A 4 -6.96 -14.63 -0.58
N ASP A 5 -8.01 -13.83 -0.71
CA ASP A 5 -8.14 -12.84 -1.81
C ASP A 5 -7.43 -11.52 -1.47
N HIS A 6 -7.44 -11.13 -0.20
CA HIS A 6 -6.93 -9.84 0.25
C HIS A 6 -6.42 -9.89 1.69
N PRO A 7 -5.32 -9.19 2.04
CA PRO A 7 -4.83 -9.09 3.42
C PRO A 7 -5.76 -8.40 4.44
N HIS A 8 -6.96 -7.97 4.02
CA HIS A 8 -8.04 -7.42 4.86
C HIS A 8 -9.35 -8.26 4.76
N GLY A 9 -9.30 -9.43 4.13
CA GLY A 9 -10.47 -10.28 3.92
C GLY A 9 -10.80 -11.15 5.13
N GLY A 10 -12.08 -11.55 5.24
CA GLY A 10 -12.61 -12.31 6.37
C GLY A 10 -13.15 -11.46 7.52
N GLY A 11 -13.39 -12.12 8.65
CA GLY A 11 -14.20 -11.62 9.76
C GLY A 11 -15.66 -12.09 9.68
N GLU A 12 -16.33 -12.20 10.82
CA GLU A 12 -17.71 -12.69 10.96
C GLU A 12 -18.77 -11.66 10.49
N GLY A 13 -18.33 -10.49 10.04
CA GLY A 13 -19.15 -9.37 9.63
C GLY A 13 -18.28 -8.21 9.15
N LYS A 14 -18.64 -6.96 9.46
CA LYS A 14 -17.84 -5.79 9.10
C LYS A 14 -16.57 -5.68 9.95
N ALA A 15 -15.45 -6.20 9.43
CA ALA A 15 -14.14 -6.13 10.07
C ALA A 15 -13.45 -4.75 9.89
N PRO A 16 -12.61 -4.32 10.87
CA PRO A 16 -11.60 -3.27 10.66
C PRO A 16 -10.38 -3.82 9.89
N VAL A 17 -9.42 -2.94 9.57
CA VAL A 17 -8.21 -3.27 8.76
C VAL A 17 -7.33 -4.38 9.37
N GLY A 18 -7.36 -4.57 10.70
CA GLY A 18 -6.62 -5.66 11.39
C GLY A 18 -5.09 -5.59 11.30
N ARG A 19 -4.54 -4.46 10.84
CA ARG A 19 -3.10 -4.24 10.60
C ARG A 19 -2.71 -2.79 10.98
N PRO A 20 -1.41 -2.48 11.19
CA PRO A 20 -0.95 -1.13 11.53
C PRO A 20 -1.27 -0.03 10.50
N GLY A 21 -1.68 -0.40 9.29
CA GLY A 21 -2.17 0.50 8.25
C GLY A 21 -2.74 -0.29 7.07
N PRO A 22 -3.46 0.38 6.14
CA PRO A 22 -4.05 -0.28 4.99
C PRO A 22 -2.97 -0.77 4.02
N VAL A 23 -3.12 -2.00 3.53
CA VAL A 23 -2.27 -2.59 2.49
C VAL A 23 -3.05 -2.90 1.20
N THR A 24 -2.30 -3.01 0.12
CA THR A 24 -2.74 -3.50 -1.20
C THR A 24 -3.01 -5.02 -1.17
N PRO A 25 -3.64 -5.61 -2.22
CA PRO A 25 -3.83 -7.06 -2.31
C PRO A 25 -2.53 -7.85 -2.16
N TRP A 26 -1.40 -7.29 -2.61
CA TRP A 26 -0.06 -7.88 -2.53
C TRP A 26 0.71 -7.49 -1.26
N GLY A 27 0.03 -7.07 -0.19
CA GLY A 27 0.61 -6.81 1.13
C GLY A 27 1.49 -5.57 1.27
N LYS A 28 1.71 -4.78 0.21
CA LYS A 28 2.46 -3.51 0.27
C LYS A 28 1.59 -2.39 0.88
N PRO A 29 2.14 -1.45 1.67
CA PRO A 29 1.37 -0.33 2.23
C PRO A 29 0.68 0.49 1.14
N ALA A 30 -0.61 0.79 1.33
CA ALA A 30 -1.43 1.55 0.38
C ALA A 30 -1.36 3.07 0.61
N MET A 31 -0.81 3.51 1.75
CA MET A 31 -0.74 4.92 2.14
C MET A 31 0.67 5.29 2.64
N GLY A 32 1.09 6.53 2.41
CA GLY A 32 2.37 7.10 2.88
C GLY A 32 3.65 6.58 2.21
N TYR A 33 3.63 5.41 1.57
CA TYR A 33 4.82 4.79 0.99
C TYR A 33 5.23 5.40 -0.36
N LYS A 34 6.43 5.98 -0.43
CA LYS A 34 7.00 6.54 -1.67
C LYS A 34 7.46 5.45 -2.63
N THR A 35 6.77 5.31 -3.76
CA THR A 35 7.02 4.24 -4.77
C THR A 35 8.11 4.58 -5.81
N ARG A 36 8.48 5.85 -6.00
CA ARG A 36 9.55 6.24 -6.95
C ARG A 36 10.92 5.71 -6.50
N LYS A 37 11.60 4.99 -7.40
CA LYS A 37 12.98 4.49 -7.21
C LYS A 37 13.93 5.65 -6.89
N LYS A 38 14.65 5.58 -5.76
CA LYS A 38 15.57 6.62 -5.21
C LYS A 38 16.78 7.00 -6.08
N LYS A 39 16.98 6.34 -7.23
CA LYS A 39 18.08 6.55 -8.17
C LYS A 39 17.51 6.38 -9.58
N ASN A 40 16.74 7.36 -10.04
CA ASN A 40 16.14 7.39 -11.37
C ASN A 40 16.90 8.43 -12.22
N PRO A 41 17.39 8.08 -13.43
CA PRO A 41 18.11 9.03 -14.30
C PRO A 41 17.34 10.32 -14.62
N THR A 42 16.01 10.32 -14.46
CA THR A 42 15.14 11.49 -14.64
C THR A 42 14.97 12.36 -13.38
N ASP A 43 15.55 11.97 -12.22
CA ASP A 43 15.49 12.78 -10.99
C ASP A 43 16.06 14.20 -11.21
N LYS A 44 17.07 14.33 -12.09
CA LYS A 44 17.69 15.61 -12.49
C LYS A 44 16.76 16.60 -13.21
N PHE A 45 15.57 16.17 -13.62
CA PHE A 45 14.56 17.00 -14.28
C PHE A 45 13.39 17.39 -13.35
N ILE A 46 13.38 16.90 -12.10
CA ILE A 46 12.30 17.20 -11.14
C ILE A 46 12.71 18.42 -10.30
N VAL A 47 12.12 19.57 -10.62
CA VAL A 47 12.17 20.77 -9.79
C VAL A 47 11.03 20.69 -8.76
N LYS A 48 11.29 21.15 -7.53
CA LYS A 48 10.26 21.40 -6.52
C LYS A 48 10.25 22.90 -6.20
N LEU A 49 9.06 23.50 -6.27
CA LEU A 49 8.76 24.84 -5.75
C LEU A 49 8.49 24.77 -4.23
#